data_AF-Q7V0D5-F1
#
_entry.id   AF-Q7V0D5-F1
#
_cell.length_a   1.000
_cell.length_b   1.000
_cell.length_c   1.000
_cell.angle_alpha   90.00
_cell.angle_beta   90.00
_cell.angle_gamma   90.00
#
_symmetry.space_group_name_H-M   'P 1'
#
loop_
_entity.id
_entity.type
_entity.pdbx_description
1 polymer ?
#
loop_
_entity_poly.entity_id
_entity_poly.type
_entity_poly.pdbx_seq_one_letter_code
_entity_poly.pdbx_strand_id
1 'polypeptide(L)'
;MENSNLDNISKKNKQFELFSSALDTSSNLPFSNNLKVRSKTLMDWRNRISDYQSKIVEDNQNDIFQHSIIPENDTIYHERIHPFSLQGLSLNFWRTNQFVHNGPAMYFVIDTIGSSQIILYIGETNSANKRWKGEHDCKNYLSNYKEALTYNNLTNQLDIRFFLDVPKEAKSRRRLEQKLIYLWMPPFNKETRNRWSTTFTNN
;
A
#
# COMPACT_ATOMS: atom_id res chain seq x y z
N MET A 1 -69.57 -13.73 3.16
CA MET A 1 -68.57 -14.48 2.37
C MET A 1 -67.26 -13.75 2.56
N GLU A 2 -66.54 -14.03 3.64
CA GLU A 2 -65.54 -15.11 3.75
C GLU A 2 -64.36 -14.87 2.80
N ASN A 3 -63.08 -14.92 3.18
CA ASN A 3 -62.41 -15.02 4.48
C ASN A 3 -60.91 -14.80 4.25
N SER A 4 -60.17 -14.62 5.35
CA SER A 4 -58.73 -14.88 5.56
C SER A 4 -57.73 -13.74 5.24
N ASN A 5 -56.71 -13.43 6.06
CA ASN A 5 -56.35 -13.93 7.39
C ASN A 5 -55.20 -13.10 8.00
N LEU A 6 -55.27 -12.93 9.33
CA LEU A 6 -54.21 -13.08 10.34
C LEU A 6 -53.06 -12.04 10.45
N ASP A 7 -53.18 -11.23 11.50
CA ASP A 7 -52.32 -11.23 12.70
C ASP A 7 -50.79 -11.38 12.53
N ASN A 8 -50.03 -10.38 13.01
CA ASN A 8 -49.24 -10.60 14.24
C ASN A 8 -48.60 -9.34 14.82
N ILE A 9 -48.83 -9.19 16.12
CA ILE A 9 -48.08 -8.36 17.07
C ILE A 9 -46.71 -9.03 17.31
N SER A 10 -45.59 -8.30 17.24
CA SER A 10 -44.40 -8.72 17.98
C SER A 10 -43.39 -7.60 18.27
N LYS A 11 -43.36 -7.24 19.55
CA LYS A 11 -42.20 -7.17 20.44
C LYS A 11 -40.95 -6.37 19.98
N LYS A 12 -40.74 -5.28 20.73
CA LYS A 12 -39.49 -4.89 21.41
C LYS A 12 -38.27 -5.75 21.09
N ASN A 13 -37.20 -5.11 20.63
CA ASN A 13 -35.87 -5.31 21.19
C ASN A 13 -35.19 -3.96 21.39
N LYS A 14 -35.27 -3.50 22.64
CA LYS A 14 -34.37 -2.54 23.26
C LYS A 14 -33.01 -3.22 23.39
N GLN A 15 -32.03 -2.78 22.62
CA GLN A 15 -30.64 -3.03 22.98
C GLN A 15 -29.76 -1.99 22.31
N PHE A 16 -29.78 -0.74 22.78
CA PHE A 16 -28.66 0.22 22.74
C PHE A 16 -29.03 1.46 23.59
N GLU A 17 -29.42 1.24 24.84
CA GLU A 17 -29.33 2.29 25.85
C GLU A 17 -28.64 1.68 27.06
N LEU A 18 -27.43 2.16 27.33
CA LEU A 18 -26.81 2.32 28.65
C LEU A 18 -25.32 2.55 28.39
N PHE A 19 -24.94 3.80 28.14
CA PHE A 19 -23.80 4.54 28.71
C PHE A 19 -23.68 5.89 27.97
N SER A 20 -24.65 6.77 28.19
CA SER A 20 -24.63 8.16 27.69
C SER A 20 -24.98 9.13 28.81
N SER A 21 -24.11 9.22 29.81
CA SER A 21 -23.98 10.32 30.76
C SER A 21 -22.84 9.94 31.71
N ALA A 22 -21.82 10.73 32.00
CA ALA A 22 -21.48 12.10 31.69
C ALA A 22 -19.99 12.27 32.03
N LEU A 23 -19.40 13.40 31.61
CA LEU A 23 -18.12 13.96 32.07
C LEU A 23 -16.87 13.22 31.56
N ASP A 24 -16.20 13.79 30.56
CA ASP A 24 -15.06 14.65 30.90
C ASP A 24 -14.50 15.36 29.67
N THR A 25 -14.43 16.68 29.81
CA THR A 25 -13.46 17.63 29.27
C THR A 25 -12.29 17.00 28.48
N SER A 26 -12.41 16.87 27.16
CA SER A 26 -11.25 16.87 26.28
C SER A 26 -11.35 18.08 25.36
N SER A 27 -10.50 19.05 25.63
CA SER A 27 -10.19 20.17 24.75
C SER A 27 -10.12 19.72 23.29
N ASN A 28 -10.91 20.37 22.44
CA ASN A 28 -10.72 20.38 21.00
C ASN A 28 -9.37 21.05 20.69
N LEU A 29 -8.29 20.29 20.82
CA LEU A 29 -7.01 20.64 20.21
C LEU A 29 -7.06 20.12 18.77
N PRO A 30 -6.82 20.97 17.75
CA PRO A 30 -6.65 20.47 16.40
C PRO A 30 -5.47 19.51 16.43
N PHE A 31 -5.72 18.25 16.08
CA PHE A 31 -4.72 17.19 16.04
C PHE A 31 -3.73 17.52 14.92
N SER A 32 -2.73 18.36 15.21
CA SER A 32 -1.56 18.50 14.36
C SER A 32 -0.82 17.16 14.43
N ASN A 33 -1.08 16.31 13.44
CA ASN A 33 -0.57 14.95 13.34
C ASN A 33 0.91 14.91 12.96
N ASN A 34 1.70 15.79 13.58
CA ASN A 34 3.14 15.92 13.42
C ASN A 34 3.83 14.95 14.37
N LEU A 35 3.73 13.65 14.06
CA LEU A 35 4.60 12.65 14.66
C LEU A 35 6.03 12.95 14.18
N LYS A 36 6.75 13.76 14.96
CA LYS A 36 8.18 14.01 14.83
C LYS A 36 8.93 12.72 15.17
N VAL A 37 8.88 11.73 14.29
CA VAL A 37 9.64 10.48 14.39
C VAL A 37 11.13 10.86 14.38
N ARG A 38 11.88 10.45 15.40
CA ARG A 38 13.32 10.74 15.48
C ARG A 38 14.09 9.95 14.41
N SER A 39 15.19 10.53 13.92
CA SER A 39 16.02 9.98 12.83
C SER A 39 16.40 8.51 13.06
N LYS A 40 16.87 8.18 14.27
CA LYS A 40 17.22 6.79 14.63
C LYS A 40 16.03 5.85 14.47
N THR A 41 14.87 6.20 15.01
CA THR A 41 13.65 5.36 14.90
C THR A 41 13.21 5.20 13.45
N LEU A 42 13.31 6.26 12.64
CA LEU A 42 12.97 6.22 11.22
C LEU A 42 13.92 5.30 10.44
N MET A 43 15.23 5.39 10.71
CA MET A 43 16.22 4.53 10.07
C MET A 43 16.11 3.08 10.55
N ASP A 44 15.88 2.83 11.85
CA ASP A 44 15.67 1.48 12.37
C ASP A 44 14.43 0.82 11.74
N TRP A 45 13.34 1.58 11.58
CA TRP A 45 12.14 1.14 10.86
C TRP A 45 12.46 0.81 9.39
N ARG A 46 13.19 1.70 8.70
CA ARG A 46 13.57 1.54 7.30
C ARG A 46 14.48 0.32 7.10
N ASN A 47 15.45 0.13 7.98
CA ASN A 47 16.40 -0.98 7.93
C ASN A 47 15.69 -2.32 8.09
N ARG A 48 14.74 -2.44 9.03
CA ARG A 48 13.93 -3.66 9.18
C ARG A 48 13.17 -4.06 7.90
N ILE A 49 12.66 -3.07 7.17
CA ILE A 49 11.98 -3.29 5.88
C ILE A 49 13.01 -3.70 4.82
N SER A 50 14.13 -2.99 4.75
CA SER A 50 15.23 -3.28 3.83
C SER A 50 15.76 -4.70 4.03
N ASP A 51 16.00 -5.12 5.27
CA ASP A 51 16.51 -6.45 5.60
C ASP A 51 15.55 -7.56 5.14
N TYR A 52 14.25 -7.36 5.30
CA TYR A 52 13.24 -8.30 4.82
C TYR A 52 13.19 -8.35 3.29
N GLN A 53 13.14 -7.19 2.63
CA GLN A 53 13.05 -7.11 1.17
C GLN A 53 14.33 -7.57 0.46
N SER A 54 15.51 -7.40 1.08
CA SER A 54 16.78 -7.89 0.53
C SER A 54 16.81 -9.42 0.49
N LYS A 55 16.28 -10.11 1.52
CA LYS A 55 16.16 -11.57 1.52
C LYS A 55 15.30 -12.08 0.37
N ILE A 56 14.21 -11.39 0.05
CA ILE A 56 13.37 -11.75 -1.11
C ILE A 56 14.15 -11.59 -2.43
N VAL A 57 15.00 -10.57 -2.54
CA VAL A 57 15.86 -10.41 -3.71
C VAL A 57 16.87 -11.56 -3.80
N GLU A 58 17.50 -11.92 -2.69
CA GLU A 58 18.44 -13.05 -2.62
C GLU A 58 17.75 -14.38 -2.95
N ASP A 59 16.59 -14.65 -2.36
CA ASP A 59 15.81 -15.89 -2.58
C ASP A 59 15.36 -16.00 -4.05
N ASN A 60 14.83 -14.93 -4.64
CA ASN A 60 14.45 -14.94 -6.06
C ASN A 60 15.64 -15.15 -7.00
N GLN A 61 16.85 -14.70 -6.63
CA GLN A 61 18.05 -14.99 -7.41
C GLN A 61 18.45 -16.47 -7.31
N ASN A 62 18.23 -17.09 -6.16
CA ASN A 62 18.53 -18.50 -5.92
C ASN A 62 17.50 -19.45 -6.57
N ASP A 63 16.21 -19.09 -6.57
CA ASP A 63 15.12 -19.91 -7.13
C ASP A 63 15.06 -19.93 -8.66
N ILE A 64 15.72 -18.98 -9.35
CA ILE A 64 15.96 -19.06 -10.81
C ILE A 64 16.72 -20.36 -11.17
N PHE A 65 17.43 -20.97 -10.21
CA PHE A 65 18.14 -22.24 -10.40
C PHE A 65 17.34 -23.51 -10.03
N GLN A 66 16.15 -23.40 -9.42
CA GLN A 66 15.30 -24.54 -9.06
C GLN A 66 13.87 -24.38 -9.58
N HIS A 67 13.66 -24.50 -10.89
CA HIS A 67 12.30 -24.54 -11.43
C HIS A 67 11.71 -25.96 -11.38
N SER A 68 10.82 -26.18 -10.41
CA SER A 68 9.90 -27.31 -10.39
C SER A 68 8.76 -27.09 -11.40
N ILE A 69 8.49 -28.12 -12.19
CA ILE A 69 7.56 -28.15 -13.32
C ILE A 69 6.14 -28.38 -12.80
N ILE A 70 5.43 -27.33 -12.38
CA ILE A 70 3.98 -27.42 -12.17
C ILE A 70 3.30 -26.30 -12.95
N PRO A 71 2.40 -26.62 -13.89
CA PRO A 71 1.67 -25.61 -14.66
C PRO A 71 0.52 -25.06 -13.82
N GLU A 72 0.71 -23.90 -13.20
CA GLU A 72 -0.39 -23.10 -12.65
C GLU A 72 -0.90 -22.17 -13.75
N ASN A 73 -2.19 -22.30 -14.13
CA ASN A 73 -2.83 -21.64 -15.28
C ASN A 73 -2.95 -20.09 -15.20
N ASP A 74 -2.33 -19.43 -14.21
CA ASP A 74 -2.23 -17.98 -14.11
C ASP A 74 -0.75 -17.58 -14.31
N THR A 75 -0.32 -17.49 -15.57
CA THR A 75 1.08 -17.49 -16.03
C THR A 75 1.91 -16.23 -15.74
N ILE A 76 1.64 -15.50 -14.64
CA ILE A 76 2.58 -14.50 -14.13
C ILE A 76 3.09 -14.98 -12.78
N TYR A 77 4.30 -15.55 -12.82
CA TYR A 77 5.09 -15.84 -11.64
C TYR A 77 5.50 -14.52 -11.01
N HIS A 78 4.75 -14.08 -10.01
CA HIS A 78 5.03 -12.86 -9.23
C HIS A 78 6.48 -12.77 -8.71
N GLU A 79 7.13 -13.92 -8.49
CA GLU A 79 8.56 -14.08 -8.16
C GLU A 79 9.52 -13.54 -9.24
N ARG A 80 9.09 -13.50 -10.51
CA ARG A 80 9.87 -12.98 -11.65
C ARG A 80 9.77 -11.47 -11.81
N ILE A 81 8.90 -10.81 -11.05
CA ILE A 81 8.80 -9.36 -11.08
C ILE A 81 9.87 -8.82 -10.15
N HIS A 82 10.86 -8.11 -10.71
CA HIS A 82 11.94 -7.47 -9.98
C HIS A 82 11.72 -5.95 -9.91
N PRO A 83 11.06 -5.41 -8.88
CA PRO A 83 10.68 -3.99 -8.86
C PRO A 83 11.89 -3.07 -8.90
N PHE A 84 13.00 -3.47 -8.26
CA PHE A 84 14.23 -2.69 -8.19
C PHE A 84 15.00 -2.59 -9.52
N SER A 85 14.69 -3.41 -10.53
CA SER A 85 15.30 -3.32 -11.87
C SER A 85 14.46 -2.52 -12.87
N LEU A 86 13.22 -2.14 -12.52
CA LEU A 86 12.34 -1.36 -13.37
C LEU A 86 12.81 0.10 -13.50
N GLN A 87 12.39 0.77 -14.57
CA GLN A 87 12.69 2.19 -14.77
C GLN A 87 11.92 3.07 -13.77
N GLY A 88 12.65 3.91 -13.04
CA GLY A 88 12.11 4.93 -12.14
C GLY A 88 11.56 6.13 -12.88
N LEU A 89 10.36 6.56 -12.48
CA LEU A 89 9.74 7.83 -12.88
C LEU A 89 9.55 8.72 -11.66
N SER A 90 9.52 10.04 -11.88
CA SER A 90 9.14 10.98 -10.81
C SER A 90 7.73 10.69 -10.30
N LEU A 91 7.49 10.80 -8.99
CA LEU A 91 6.13 10.75 -8.43
C LEU A 91 5.17 11.81 -9.00
N ASN A 92 5.71 12.84 -9.65
CA ASN A 92 4.95 13.90 -10.31
C ASN A 92 4.74 13.65 -11.83
N PHE A 93 5.05 12.45 -12.35
CA PHE A 93 4.97 12.13 -13.78
C PHE A 93 3.63 12.54 -14.41
N TRP A 94 2.52 12.37 -13.70
CA TRP A 94 1.17 12.64 -14.16
C TRP A 94 0.86 14.14 -14.39
N ARG A 95 1.70 15.04 -13.85
CA ARG A 95 1.64 16.48 -14.11
C ARG A 95 2.37 16.88 -15.39
N THR A 96 3.26 16.02 -15.88
CA THR A 96 3.97 16.25 -17.13
C THR A 96 3.09 15.83 -18.30
N ASN A 97 3.24 16.50 -19.45
CA ASN A 97 2.55 16.11 -20.68
C ASN A 97 3.20 14.88 -21.35
N GLN A 98 4.07 14.16 -20.64
CA GLN A 98 4.76 12.99 -21.14
C GLN A 98 3.85 11.76 -21.05
N PHE A 99 3.85 10.98 -22.13
CA PHE A 99 3.14 9.71 -22.17
C PHE A 99 3.92 8.68 -21.33
N VAL A 100 3.30 8.20 -20.25
CA VAL A 100 3.90 7.16 -19.39
C VAL A 100 3.45 5.78 -19.87
N HIS A 101 2.17 5.45 -19.72
CA HIS A 101 1.52 4.37 -20.45
C HIS A 101 -0.01 4.48 -20.27
N ASN A 102 -0.75 3.90 -21.22
CA ASN A 102 -2.19 3.72 -21.13
C ASN A 102 -2.48 2.21 -21.16
N GLY A 103 -2.74 1.64 -19.99
CA GLY A 103 -3.11 0.23 -19.89
C GLY A 103 -2.95 -0.33 -18.48
N PRO A 104 -3.33 -1.61 -18.31
CA PRO A 104 -3.06 -2.41 -17.12
C PRO A 104 -1.60 -2.32 -16.69
N ALA A 105 -1.35 -2.08 -15.40
CA ALA A 105 -0.01 -2.14 -14.82
C ALA A 105 -0.06 -2.45 -13.32
N MET A 106 1.04 -3.00 -12.81
CA MET A 106 1.41 -2.87 -11.40
C MET A 106 2.34 -1.68 -11.25
N TYR A 107 2.19 -0.93 -10.16
CA TYR A 107 3.10 0.14 -9.81
C TYR A 107 3.71 -0.05 -8.42
N PHE A 108 4.97 0.34 -8.31
CA PHE A 108 5.78 0.22 -7.11
C PHE A 108 6.30 1.60 -6.75
N VAL A 109 6.02 2.06 -5.53
CA VAL A 109 6.63 3.28 -5.00
C VAL A 109 7.87 2.89 -4.21
N ILE A 110 9.01 3.41 -4.61
CA ILE A 110 10.32 3.02 -4.07
C ILE A 110 10.99 4.24 -3.45
N ASP A 111 11.62 4.02 -2.29
CA ASP A 111 12.47 4.98 -1.61
C ASP A 111 13.92 4.49 -1.61
N THR A 112 14.83 5.32 -2.12
CA THR A 112 16.26 5.07 -2.10
C THR A 112 16.95 6.07 -1.17
N ILE A 113 17.72 5.55 -0.20
CA ILE A 113 18.59 6.32 0.70
C ILE A 113 19.94 5.61 0.74
N GLY A 114 20.99 6.29 0.29
CA GLY A 114 22.30 5.67 0.09
C GLY A 114 22.22 4.52 -0.92
N SER A 115 22.71 3.35 -0.54
CA SER A 115 22.65 2.11 -1.34
C SER A 115 21.41 1.26 -1.08
N SER A 116 20.59 1.59 -0.07
CA SER A 116 19.42 0.80 0.31
C SER A 116 18.18 1.29 -0.42
N GLN A 117 17.42 0.37 -1.00
CA GLN A 117 16.12 0.62 -1.64
C GLN A 117 15.03 -0.14 -0.90
N ILE A 118 13.88 0.50 -0.69
CA ILE A 118 12.70 -0.17 -0.13
C ILE A 118 11.46 0.12 -0.96
N ILE A 119 10.60 -0.88 -1.11
CA ILE A 119 9.26 -0.73 -1.69
C ILE A 119 8.35 -0.25 -0.57
N LEU A 120 7.79 0.95 -0.71
CA LEU A 120 6.87 1.57 0.22
C LEU A 120 5.42 1.16 -0.03
N TYR A 121 5.03 1.04 -1.30
CA TYR A 121 3.66 0.76 -1.71
C TYR A 121 3.62 -0.01 -3.03
N ILE A 122 2.66 -0.92 -3.14
CA ILE A 122 2.34 -1.66 -4.37
C ILE A 122 0.86 -1.45 -4.70
N GLY A 123 0.55 -1.18 -5.97
CA GLY A 123 -0.84 -1.09 -6.40
C GLY A 123 -1.09 -1.49 -7.84
N GLU A 124 -2.33 -1.85 -8.17
CA GLU A 124 -2.78 -2.06 -9.54
C GLU A 124 -3.40 -0.80 -10.17
N THR A 125 -3.32 -0.69 -11.49
CA THR A 125 -4.05 0.32 -12.24
C THR A 125 -4.39 -0.16 -13.65
N ASN A 126 -5.48 0.36 -14.21
CA ASN A 126 -5.78 0.25 -15.64
C ASN A 126 -5.37 1.51 -16.44
N SER A 127 -4.97 2.58 -15.74
CA SER A 127 -4.48 3.82 -16.34
C SER A 127 -3.73 4.64 -15.28
N ALA A 128 -2.40 4.61 -15.36
CA ALA A 128 -1.52 5.29 -14.40
C ALA A 128 -1.84 6.79 -14.28
N ASN A 129 -2.01 7.48 -15.41
CA ASN A 129 -2.34 8.91 -15.42
C ASN A 129 -3.67 9.22 -14.73
N LYS A 130 -4.73 8.43 -14.99
CA LYS A 130 -6.04 8.66 -14.34
C LYS A 130 -5.96 8.37 -12.85
N ARG A 131 -5.31 7.27 -12.45
CA ARG A 131 -5.15 6.87 -11.04
C ARG A 131 -4.36 7.89 -10.22
N TRP A 132 -3.28 8.41 -10.79
CA TRP A 132 -2.40 9.36 -10.12
C TRP A 132 -2.85 10.82 -10.21
N LYS A 133 -3.79 11.17 -11.10
CA LYS A 133 -4.48 12.47 -11.05
C LYS A 133 -5.50 12.56 -9.91
N GLY A 134 -6.23 11.47 -9.64
CA GLY A 134 -7.22 11.42 -8.56
C GLY A 134 -6.64 11.43 -7.14
N GLU A 135 -7.53 11.53 -6.15
CA GLU A 135 -7.19 11.34 -4.74
C GLU A 135 -6.95 9.87 -4.42
N HIS A 136 -5.91 9.59 -3.64
CA HIS A 136 -5.62 8.23 -3.19
C HIS A 136 -4.75 8.22 -1.94
N ASP A 137 -5.05 7.31 -1.00
CA ASP A 137 -4.41 7.22 0.32
C ASP A 137 -2.87 7.21 0.28
N CYS A 138 -2.29 6.53 -0.72
CA CYS A 138 -0.83 6.46 -0.89
C CYS A 138 -0.16 7.84 -1.02
N LYS A 139 -0.80 8.86 -1.62
CA LYS A 139 -0.25 10.23 -1.68
C LYS A 139 -0.10 10.84 -0.29
N ASN A 140 -1.09 10.64 0.58
CA ASN A 140 -1.05 11.17 1.95
C ASN A 140 0.05 10.49 2.75
N TYR A 141 0.17 9.17 2.64
CA TYR A 141 1.22 8.41 3.31
C TYR A 141 2.62 8.83 2.85
N LEU A 142 2.80 9.06 1.55
CA LEU A 142 4.06 9.57 0.99
C LEU A 142 4.36 11.01 1.45
N SER A 143 3.34 11.85 1.60
CA SER A 143 3.52 13.22 2.12
C SER A 143 4.03 13.19 3.56
N ASN A 144 3.37 12.42 4.44
CA ASN A 144 3.76 12.28 5.84
C ASN A 144 5.16 11.69 5.99
N TYR A 145 5.51 10.70 5.15
CA TYR A 145 6.86 10.12 5.12
C TYR A 145 7.93 11.12 4.69
N LYS A 146 7.67 11.92 3.63
CA LYS A 146 8.59 12.98 3.17
C LYS A 146 8.80 14.06 4.22
N GLU A 147 7.76 14.43 4.95
CA GLU A 147 7.85 15.40 6.04
C GLU A 147 8.74 14.85 7.17
N ALA A 148 8.55 13.58 7.56
CA ALA A 148 9.40 12.93 8.55
C ALA A 148 10.87 12.84 8.13
N LEU A 149 11.17 12.57 6.86
CA LEU A 149 12.54 12.55 6.34
C LEU A 149 13.17 13.95 6.35
N THR A 150 12.44 14.95 5.85
CA THR A 150 12.88 16.36 5.85
C THR A 150 13.17 16.85 7.26
N TYR A 151 12.30 16.53 8.22
CA TYR A 151 12.48 16.89 9.63
C TYR A 151 13.79 16.34 10.23
N ASN A 152 14.27 15.20 9.72
CA ASN A 152 15.49 14.54 10.16
C ASN A 152 16.71 14.84 9.27
N ASN A 153 16.59 15.80 8.33
CA ASN A 153 17.63 16.12 7.33
C ASN A 153 18.10 14.90 6.52
N LEU A 154 17.21 13.94 6.28
CA LEU A 154 17.50 12.76 5.47
C LEU A 154 17.15 13.04 4.01
N THR A 155 18.14 12.97 3.13
CA THR A 155 17.92 13.06 1.68
C THR A 155 17.40 11.72 1.16
N ASN A 156 16.31 11.77 0.41
CA ASN A 156 15.71 10.59 -0.18
C ASN A 156 15.42 10.76 -1.68
N GLN A 157 15.33 9.63 -2.36
CA GLN A 157 14.93 9.57 -3.76
C GLN A 157 13.70 8.68 -3.87
N LEU A 158 12.54 9.33 -3.92
CA LEU A 158 11.27 8.68 -4.15
C LEU A 158 10.96 8.64 -5.64
N ASP A 159 10.79 7.42 -6.14
CA ASP A 159 10.41 7.17 -7.51
C ASP A 159 9.23 6.19 -7.58
N ILE A 160 8.59 6.12 -8.74
CA ILE A 160 7.56 5.14 -9.06
C ILE A 160 7.95 4.36 -10.29
N ARG A 161 7.72 3.05 -10.25
CA ARG A 161 8.07 2.11 -11.31
C ARG A 161 6.85 1.34 -11.75
N PHE A 162 6.79 1.02 -13.04
CA PHE A 162 5.64 0.34 -13.64
C PHE A 162 6.06 -0.98 -14.27
N PHE A 163 5.31 -2.03 -13.98
CA PHE A 163 5.38 -3.32 -14.66
C PHE A 163 4.12 -3.51 -15.51
N LEU A 164 4.30 -3.63 -16.82
CA LEU A 164 3.21 -3.57 -17.81
C LEU A 164 2.71 -4.96 -18.25
N ASP A 165 3.51 -6.01 -18.04
CA ASP A 165 3.15 -7.37 -18.42
C ASP A 165 2.26 -8.02 -17.35
N VAL A 166 1.05 -7.51 -17.23
CA VAL A 166 0.08 -7.87 -16.19
C VAL A 166 -1.25 -8.33 -16.81
N PRO A 167 -2.10 -9.06 -16.06
CA PRO A 167 -3.39 -9.49 -16.60
C PRO A 167 -4.24 -8.31 -17.08
N LYS A 168 -4.96 -8.47 -18.19
CA LYS A 168 -5.93 -7.46 -18.65
C LYS A 168 -7.21 -7.47 -17.82
N GLU A 169 -7.55 -8.62 -17.25
CA GLU A 169 -8.71 -8.77 -16.38
C GLU A 169 -8.42 -8.23 -14.97
N ALA A 170 -9.30 -7.36 -14.46
CA ALA A 170 -9.08 -6.66 -13.19
C ALA A 170 -9.00 -7.61 -11.98
N LYS A 171 -9.76 -8.70 -11.98
CA LYS A 171 -9.74 -9.68 -10.89
C LYS A 171 -8.40 -10.40 -10.83
N SER A 172 -7.89 -10.87 -11.96
CA SER A 172 -6.56 -11.48 -12.07
C SER A 172 -5.45 -10.51 -11.69
N ARG A 173 -5.54 -9.22 -12.06
CA ARG A 173 -4.59 -8.21 -11.55
C ARG A 173 -4.64 -8.05 -10.05
N ARG A 174 -5.82 -7.92 -9.46
CA ARG A 174 -5.95 -7.76 -7.99
C ARG A 174 -5.38 -8.96 -7.24
N ARG A 175 -5.49 -10.18 -7.80
CA ARG A 175 -4.82 -11.36 -7.25
C ARG A 175 -3.29 -11.24 -7.32
N LEU A 176 -2.75 -10.78 -8.45
CA LEU A 176 -1.31 -10.53 -8.59
C LEU A 176 -0.83 -9.44 -7.62
N GLU A 177 -1.58 -8.35 -7.47
CA GLU A 177 -1.32 -7.28 -6.50
C GLU A 177 -1.26 -7.84 -5.08
N GLN A 178 -2.25 -8.64 -4.66
CA GLN A 178 -2.26 -9.29 -3.35
C GLN A 178 -1.05 -10.21 -3.14
N LYS A 179 -0.71 -11.06 -4.13
CA LYS A 179 0.48 -11.92 -4.06
C LYS A 179 1.75 -11.08 -3.87
N LEU A 180 1.90 -9.98 -4.62
CA LEU A 180 3.05 -9.07 -4.50
C LEU A 180 3.09 -8.32 -3.15
N ILE A 181 1.94 -7.91 -2.61
CA ILE A 181 1.86 -7.27 -1.29
C ILE A 181 2.30 -8.25 -0.19
N TYR A 182 1.84 -9.50 -0.23
CA TYR A 182 2.25 -10.50 0.76
C TYR A 182 3.69 -10.96 0.60
N LEU A 183 4.22 -10.98 -0.63
CA LEU A 183 5.63 -11.25 -0.87
C LEU A 183 6.49 -10.13 -0.29
N TRP A 184 6.36 -8.90 -0.82
CA TRP A 184 7.26 -7.78 -0.53
C TRP A 184 6.97 -7.04 0.79
N MET A 185 5.80 -7.29 1.39
CA MET A 185 5.34 -6.67 2.63
C MET A 185 5.52 -5.13 2.66
N PRO A 186 5.05 -4.37 1.67
CA PRO A 186 5.24 -2.92 1.63
C PRO A 186 4.58 -2.23 2.85
N PRO A 187 5.23 -1.26 3.51
CA PRO A 187 4.73 -0.69 4.76
C PRO A 187 3.49 0.20 4.63
N PHE A 188 3.14 0.69 3.43
CA PHE A 188 2.01 1.60 3.23
C PHE A 188 0.75 0.93 2.68
N ASN A 189 0.82 -0.37 2.33
CA ASN A 189 -0.36 -1.16 2.02
C ASN A 189 -1.12 -1.51 3.31
N LYS A 190 -2.46 -1.46 3.27
CA LYS A 190 -3.30 -1.63 4.46
C LYS A 190 -3.16 -3.03 5.07
N GLU A 191 -2.91 -4.02 4.23
CA GLU A 191 -2.70 -5.43 4.53
C GLU A 191 -1.47 -5.66 5.40
N THR A 192 -0.43 -4.85 5.21
CA THR A 192 0.92 -5.10 5.74
C THR A 192 1.43 -3.99 6.64
N ARG A 193 0.76 -2.82 6.70
CA ARG A 193 1.17 -1.68 7.54
C ARG A 193 1.35 -2.02 9.02
N ASN A 194 0.50 -2.89 9.57
CA ASN A 194 0.54 -3.27 10.99
C ASN A 194 1.80 -4.08 11.32
N ARG A 195 2.34 -4.85 10.36
CA ARG A 195 3.56 -5.64 10.52
C ARG A 195 4.78 -4.76 10.87
N TRP A 196 4.78 -3.54 10.36
CA TRP A 196 5.87 -2.58 10.47
C TRP A 196 5.63 -1.48 11.49
N SER A 197 4.46 -1.48 12.14
CA SER A 197 4.03 -0.39 13.01
C SER A 197 4.10 0.98 12.32
N THR A 198 3.75 1.04 11.03
CA THR A 198 3.85 2.26 10.22
C THR A 198 2.93 3.36 10.75
N THR A 199 3.48 4.51 11.11
CA THR A 199 2.74 5.64 11.69
C THR A 199 2.43 6.78 10.70
N PHE A 200 2.79 6.64 9.42
CA PHE A 200 2.57 7.68 8.40
C PHE A 200 1.16 7.66 7.80
N THR A 201 0.26 6.82 8.33
CA THR A 201 -1.10 6.69 7.81
C THR A 201 -2.09 7.58 8.56
N ASN A 202 -3.04 8.17 7.84
CA ASN A 202 -4.19 8.85 8.45
C ASN A 202 -4.96 7.82 9.31
N ASN A 203 -5.22 8.18 10.58
CA ASN A 203 -6.11 7.43 11.47
C ASN A 203 -7.57 7.68 11.08
#